data_AF-A0A9D5ELK0-F1
#
_entry.id   AF-A0A9D5ELK0-F1
#
_cell.length_a   1.000
_cell.length_b   1.000
_cell.length_c   1.000
_cell.angle_alpha   90.00
_cell.angle_beta   90.00
_cell.angle_gamma   90.00
#
_symmetry.space_group_name_H-M   'P 1'
#
loop_
_entity.id
_entity.type
_entity.pdbx_description
1 polymer ?
#
loop_
_entity_poly.entity_id
_entity_poly.type
_entity_poly.pdbx_seq_one_letter_code
_entity_poly.pdbx_strand_id
1 'polypeptide(L)' 'MTVLVDTHAWLWWLTDGPELSPVARNELDEAGSVLVPAICLWEVAMLTQKGRFE' A
#
# COMPACT_ATOMS: atom_id res chain seq x y z
N MET A 1 8.47 -3.66 14.80
CA MET A 1 8.40 -2.32 14.17
C MET A 1 6.94 -2.00 13.83
N THR A 2 6.51 -0.72 13.89
CA THR A 2 5.26 -0.29 13.26
C THR A 2 5.61 0.51 12.01
N VAL A 3 5.00 0.18 10.87
CA VAL A 3 5.25 0.86 9.58
C VAL A 3 3.98 1.59 9.16
N LEU A 4 4.11 2.84 8.73
CA LEU A 4 3.04 3.61 8.10
C LEU A 4 3.27 3.60 6.58
N VAL A 5 2.27 3.18 5.82
CA VAL A 5 2.36 3.11 4.35
C VAL A 5 1.56 4.21 3.68
N ASP A 6 1.99 4.61 2.49
CA ASP A 6 1.18 5.39 1.56
C ASP A 6 0.30 4.47 0.70
N THR A 7 -0.55 5.08 -0.13
CA THR A 7 -1.49 4.34 -0.98
C THR A 7 -0.81 3.43 -1.99
N HIS A 8 0.26 3.86 -2.66
CA HIS A 8 0.91 3.04 -3.69
C HIS A 8 1.73 1.91 -3.08
N ALA A 9 2.50 2.20 -2.03
CA ALA A 9 3.25 1.18 -1.30
C ALA A 9 2.31 0.11 -0.73
N TRP A 10 1.16 0.53 -0.18
CA TRP A 10 0.13 -0.39 0.29
C TRP A 10 -0.41 -1.27 -0.84
N LEU A 11 -0.77 -0.68 -1.98
CA LEU A 11 -1.31 -1.41 -3.12
C LEU A 11 -0.29 -2.38 -3.73
N TRP A 12 0.95 -1.94 -3.97
CA TRP A 12 2.01 -2.78 -4.53
C TRP A 12 2.43 -3.91 -3.57
N TRP A 13 2.32 -3.68 -2.26
CA TRP A 13 2.53 -4.75 -1.29
C TRP A 13 1.42 -5.80 -1.39
N LEU A 14 0.15 -5.38 -1.45
CA LEU A 14 -0.98 -6.30 -1.58
C LEU A 14 -1.02 -7.07 -2.91
N THR A 15 -0.50 -6.50 -3.99
CA THR A 15 -0.55 -7.10 -5.34
C THR A 15 0.76 -7.76 -5.76
N ASP A 16 1.74 -7.87 -4.87
CA ASP A 16 3.10 -8.31 -5.21
C ASP A 16 3.73 -7.55 -6.39
N GLY A 17 3.41 -6.25 -6.47
CA GLY A 17 3.88 -5.35 -7.52
C GLY A 17 5.40 -5.18 -7.53
N PRO A 18 6.05 -5.19 -8.71
CA PRO A 18 7.50 -5.00 -8.85
C PRO A 18 7.98 -3.58 -8.51
N GLU A 19 7.07 -2.61 -8.43
CA GLU A 19 7.37 -1.22 -8.07
C GLU A 19 7.73 -1.05 -6.59
N LEU A 20 7.31 -2.00 -5.73
CA LEU A 20 7.72 -2.02 -4.34
C LEU A 20 9.13 -2.59 -4.21
N SER A 21 10.08 -1.75 -3.80
CA SER A 21 11.47 -2.18 -3.65
C SER A 21 11.61 -3.40 -2.70
N PRO A 22 12.58 -4.29 -2.91
CA PRO A 22 12.77 -5.47 -2.07
C PRO A 22 13.00 -5.12 -0.59
N VAL A 23 13.69 -4.02 -0.30
CA VAL A 23 13.92 -3.54 1.07
C VAL A 23 12.60 -3.13 1.72
N ALA A 24 11.80 -2.31 1.05
CA ALA A 24 10.50 -1.87 1.57
C ALA A 24 9.54 -3.04 1.79
N ARG A 25 9.55 -4.02 0.88
CA ARG A 25 8.78 -5.26 1.01
C ARG A 25 9.18 -6.03 2.26
N ASN A 26 10.48 -6.28 2.46
CA ASN A 26 10.96 -6.97 3.65
C ASN A 26 10.59 -6.23 4.95
N GLU A 27 10.71 -4.90 4.99
CA GLU A 27 10.31 -4.10 6.15
C GLU A 27 8.80 -4.21 6.45
N LEU A 28 7.96 -4.33 5.41
CA LEU A 28 6.52 -4.52 5.55
C LEU A 28 6.16 -5.94 5.98
N ASP A 29 6.85 -6.95 5.43
CA ASP A 29 6.63 -8.36 5.76
C ASP A 29 7.07 -8.68 7.20
N GLU A 30 8.11 -8.02 7.70
CA GLU A 30 8.61 -8.15 9.08
C GLU A 30 7.94 -7.17 10.06
N ALA A 31 7.06 -6.28 9.59
CA ALA A 31 6.38 -5.32 10.44
C ALA A 31 5.44 -6.03 11.42
N GLY A 32 5.55 -5.71 12.70
CA GLY A 32 4.61 -6.19 13.72
C GLY A 32 3.23 -5.53 13.58
N SER A 33 3.16 -4.38 12.92
CA SER A 33 1.91 -3.70 12.57
C SER A 33 2.14 -2.79 11.37
N VAL A 34 1.22 -2.85 10.40
CA VAL A 34 1.18 -1.93 9.26
C VAL A 34 -0.04 -1.03 9.41
N LEU A 35 0.19 0.28 9.48
CA LEU A 35 -0.85 1.29 9.56
C LEU A 35 -1.12 1.83 8.17
N VAL A 36 -2.40 1.85 7.79
CA VAL A 36 -2.88 2.45 6.54
C VAL A 36 -3.69 3.70 6.92
N PRO A 37 -3.27 4.91 6.52
CA PRO A 37 -4.07 6.11 6.71
C PRO A 37 -5.47 5.96 6.10
N ALA A 38 -6.51 6.40 6.80
CA ALA A 38 -7.89 6.32 6.30
C ALA A 38 -8.09 7.05 4.95
N ILE A 39 -7.28 8.07 4.66
CA ILE A 39 -7.31 8.79 3.38
C ILE A 39 -6.91 7.89 2.20
N CYS A 40 -6.05 6.88 2.40
CA CYS A 40 -5.66 5.94 1.35
C CYS A 40 -6.87 5.15 0.83
N LEU A 41 -7.83 4.80 1.70
CA LEU A 41 -9.07 4.14 1.30
C LEU A 41 -9.91 5.02 0.38
N TRP A 42 -9.98 6.33 0.66
CA TRP A 42 -10.69 7.28 -0.19
C TRP A 42 -9.98 7.45 -1.54
N GLU A 43 -8.65 7.52 -1.57
CA GLU A 43 -7.89 7.61 -2.82
C GLU A 43 -8.13 6.39 -3.71
N VAL A 44 -8.09 5.18 -3.15
CA VAL A 44 -8.41 3.95 -3.90
C VAL A 44 -9.84 3.99 -4.42
N ALA A 45 -10.83 4.33 -3.58
CA ALA A 45 -12.22 4.44 -4.01
C ALA A 45 -12.42 5.45 -5.15
N MET A 46 -11.72 6.59 -5.10
CA MET A 46 -11.74 7.61 -6.15
C MET A 46 -11.05 7.15 -7.44
N LEU A 47 -9.97 6.37 -7.34
CA LEU A 47 -9.29 5.80 -8.51
C LEU A 47 -10.17 4.74 -9.18
N THR A 48 -10.82 3.87 -8.40
CA THR A 48 -11.79 2.88 -8.92
C THR A 48 -12.99 3.58 -9.56
N GLN A 49 -13.56 4.60 -8.93
CA GLN A 49 -14.67 5.37 -9.51
C GLN A 49 -14.30 6.01 -10.86
N LYS A 50 -13.04 6.41 -11.04
CA LYS A 50 -12.53 6.99 -12.28
C LYS A 50 -12.11 5.95 -13.32
N GLY A 51 -12.24 4.65 -13.04
CA GLY A 51 -11.79 3.57 -13.93
C GLY A 51 -10.27 3.55 -14.11
N ARG A 52 -9.52 4.00 -13.09
CA ARG A 52 -8.05 4.06 -13.09
C ARG A 52 -7.40 2.98 -12.23
N PHE A 53 -8.21 2.13 -11.59
CA PHE A 53 -7.79 1.06 -10.68
C PHE A 53 -8.91 0.01 -10.60
N GLU A 54 -8.60 -1.28 -10.77
CA GLU A 54 -9.55 -2.42 -10.78
C GLU A 54 -9.09 -3.53 -9.82
#